data_AF-K9G6U5-F1
#
_entry.id   AF-K9G6U5-F1
#
_cell.length_a   1.000
_cell.length_b   1.000
_cell.length_c   1.000
_cell.angle_alpha   90.00
_cell.angle_beta   90.00
_cell.angle_gamma   90.00
#
_symmetry.space_group_name_H-M   'P 1'
#
loop_
_entity.id
_entity.type
_entity.pdbx_description
1 polymer ?
#
loop_
_entity_poly.entity_id
_entity_poly.type
_entity_poly.pdbx_seq_one_letter_code
_entity_poly.pdbx_strand_id
1 'polypeptide(L)'
;MAAAQVVDISLPTLPQGWAGEKDFKIVGALSSATKRNVEPVGPHFLAHARRASPPNSSRHNRTFSEDERLQAQNNVKKTETEEDDDISEDEDPMMLAREAKDWKGQDHYAVLGLKKYRWRATPEQIKRAHRKKVLRHHPDKKAAQGNSDENDSFFKCIQKATDLLLDPTRRRQFDSVDENADVEAPTKKLAGSKFYKAWSPVFVAEGRFSNKQPVPTLGDENSTQEHVETFYNFWYNFDSWRTFEYLDEDVPDDGESRDQKRHVEKKNANARRKRKTEDTVRLRELVDECLASDERIKKFRQQARAGKDAKRLAKEEEIRRLKEEKENAKAAEEQRKKDAEEAAKADREKSKKAKEAAKNASKKNKRILKGSVKDVNYFAAGEPTAAEIDGVLTDVDLIMAKIDVDELAALAQKLTIAGTDGAAVKTAWSGEAKRLVDAGKLKAGETKVFA
;
A
#
# COMPACT_ATOMS: atom_id res chain seq x y z
N MET A 1 -43.18 38.93 56.62
CA MET A 1 -43.22 39.95 57.69
C MET A 1 -42.63 39.31 58.93
N ALA A 2 -41.34 39.51 59.20
CA ALA A 2 -40.70 38.94 60.39
C ALA A 2 -41.18 39.73 61.62
N ALA A 3 -41.61 39.03 62.67
CA ALA A 3 -42.06 39.65 63.91
C ALA A 3 -40.91 40.44 64.55
N ALA A 4 -41.18 41.69 64.96
CA ALA A 4 -40.20 42.51 65.65
C ALA A 4 -39.87 41.86 67.01
N GLN A 5 -38.62 41.42 67.17
CA GLN A 5 -38.11 41.02 68.49
C GLN A 5 -37.89 42.29 69.31
N VAL A 6 -38.77 42.52 70.28
CA VAL A 6 -38.57 43.53 71.32
C VAL A 6 -37.55 42.93 72.30
N VAL A 7 -36.38 43.53 72.38
CA VAL A 7 -35.36 43.18 73.37
C VAL A 7 -35.56 44.12 74.55
N ASP A 8 -36.13 43.61 75.64
CA ASP A 8 -36.24 44.35 76.90
C ASP A 8 -34.87 44.41 77.58
N ILE A 9 -34.10 45.45 77.24
CA ILE A 9 -32.86 45.78 77.95
C ILE A 9 -33.24 46.70 79.10
N SER A 10 -33.41 46.12 80.29
CA SER A 10 -33.47 46.91 81.52
C SER A 10 -32.08 47.52 81.77
N LEU A 11 -31.98 48.85 81.71
CA LEU A 11 -30.75 49.54 82.07
C LEU A 11 -30.40 49.24 83.55
N PRO A 12 -29.12 49.09 83.89
CA PRO A 12 -28.70 48.80 85.25
C PRO A 12 -29.18 49.90 86.21
N THR A 13 -29.61 49.49 87.40
CA THR A 13 -30.03 50.41 88.46
C THR A 13 -28.86 51.30 88.88
N LEU A 14 -29.13 52.61 88.99
CA LEU A 14 -28.10 53.57 89.37
C LEU A 14 -27.60 53.27 90.80
N PRO A 15 -26.29 53.46 91.08
CA PRO A 15 -25.73 53.22 92.41
C PRO A 15 -26.40 54.07 93.49
N GLN A 16 -26.51 53.52 94.70
CA GLN A 16 -27.28 54.08 95.82
C GLN A 16 -26.83 55.49 96.30
N GLY A 17 -25.67 55.99 95.86
CA GLY A 17 -25.15 57.32 96.17
C GLY A 17 -25.24 58.33 95.02
N TRP A 18 -25.92 58.01 93.92
CA TRP A 18 -25.99 58.87 92.74
C TRP A 18 -26.86 60.11 92.99
N ALA A 19 -26.24 61.29 93.01
CA ALA A 19 -26.91 62.57 93.22
C ALA A 19 -26.85 63.42 91.94
N GLY A 20 -27.49 62.92 90.89
CA GLY A 20 -28.01 63.58 89.66
C GLY A 20 -27.24 64.73 88.99
N GLU A 21 -26.81 65.75 89.72
CA GLU A 21 -26.22 66.98 89.18
C GLU A 21 -24.70 67.09 89.34
N LYS A 22 -24.07 66.33 90.26
CA LYS A 22 -22.60 66.42 90.49
C LYS A 22 -21.78 65.36 89.77
N ASP A 23 -22.42 64.32 89.23
CA ASP A 23 -21.75 63.11 88.71
C ASP A 23 -21.82 62.93 87.18
N PHE A 24 -22.36 63.90 86.42
CA PHE A 24 -22.28 63.86 84.94
C PHE A 24 -21.02 64.57 84.43
N LYS A 25 -20.12 63.78 83.84
CA LYS A 25 -19.01 64.30 83.03
C LYS A 25 -19.45 64.28 81.56
N ILE A 26 -19.72 65.45 80.97
CA ILE A 26 -20.01 65.55 79.53
C ILE A 26 -18.74 65.13 78.78
N VAL A 27 -18.75 63.95 78.18
CA VAL A 27 -17.58 63.36 77.50
C VAL A 27 -17.35 63.94 76.09
N GLY A 28 -18.33 64.68 75.57
CA GLY A 28 -18.27 65.37 74.28
C GLY A 28 -19.65 65.55 73.66
N ALA A 29 -19.77 66.47 72.70
CA ALA A 29 -20.97 66.61 71.88
C ALA A 29 -20.94 65.60 70.72
N LEU A 30 -22.08 64.99 70.39
CA LEU A 30 -22.22 64.17 69.18
C LEU A 30 -21.96 65.04 67.94
N SER A 31 -21.16 64.52 67.01
CA SER A 31 -20.94 65.21 65.73
C SER A 31 -22.25 65.28 64.94
N SER A 32 -22.44 66.37 64.20
CA SER A 32 -23.63 66.55 63.37
C SER A 32 -23.72 65.45 62.31
N ALA A 33 -24.92 64.93 62.07
CA ALA A 33 -25.16 63.91 61.06
C ALA A 33 -24.66 64.38 59.68
N THR A 34 -23.78 63.59 59.07
CA THR A 34 -23.23 63.92 57.74
C THR A 34 -24.07 63.23 56.67
N LYS A 35 -24.76 64.02 55.83
CA LYS A 35 -25.36 63.49 54.61
C LYS A 35 -24.25 63.11 53.62
N ARG A 36 -24.17 61.85 53.23
CA ARG A 36 -23.29 61.37 52.17
C ARG A 36 -24.11 60.83 51.00
N ASN A 37 -23.64 61.10 49.79
CA ASN A 37 -24.19 60.51 48.59
C ASN A 37 -23.63 59.09 48.47
N VAL A 38 -24.50 58.08 48.54
CA VAL A 38 -24.12 56.68 48.37
C VAL A 38 -24.37 56.32 46.92
N GLU A 39 -23.30 56.09 46.16
CA GLU A 39 -23.43 55.67 44.77
C GLU A 39 -23.97 54.23 44.70
N PRO A 40 -24.82 53.90 43.69
CA PRO A 40 -25.47 52.60 43.55
C PRO A 40 -24.50 51.54 43.00
N VAL A 41 -23.36 51.35 43.65
CA VAL A 41 -22.31 50.43 43.22
C VAL A 41 -21.92 49.49 44.36
N GLY A 42 -21.63 48.24 43.99
CA GLY A 42 -21.08 47.24 44.91
C GLY A 42 -22.07 46.17 45.40
N PRO A 43 -21.55 45.16 46.14
CA PRO A 43 -22.28 43.94 46.46
C PRO A 43 -23.57 44.17 47.27
N HIS A 44 -23.55 45.16 48.17
CA HIS A 44 -24.71 45.47 49.02
C HIS A 44 -25.84 46.15 48.24
N PHE A 45 -25.50 47.02 47.28
CA PHE A 45 -26.49 47.61 46.38
C PHE A 45 -27.10 46.55 45.46
N LEU A 46 -26.29 45.65 44.89
CA LEU A 46 -26.78 44.54 44.07
C LEU A 46 -27.69 43.60 44.88
N ALA A 47 -27.35 43.32 46.14
CA ALA A 47 -28.19 42.53 47.04
C ALA A 47 -29.52 43.24 47.38
N HIS A 48 -29.51 44.55 47.60
CA HIS A 48 -30.72 45.33 47.80
C HIS A 48 -31.58 45.40 46.53
N ALA A 49 -30.99 45.70 45.38
CA ALA A 49 -31.67 45.79 44.10
C ALA A 49 -32.33 44.45 43.70
N ARG A 50 -31.69 43.31 44.01
CA ARG A 50 -32.28 41.97 43.81
C ARG A 50 -33.51 41.74 44.69
N ARG A 51 -33.48 42.17 45.96
CA ARG A 51 -34.62 42.03 46.89
C ARG A 51 -35.74 43.05 46.65
N ALA A 52 -35.40 44.24 46.15
CA ALA A 52 -36.33 45.34 45.92
C ALA A 52 -36.99 45.31 44.53
N SER A 53 -36.64 44.33 43.68
CA SER A 53 -37.19 44.23 42.33
C SER A 53 -38.66 43.75 42.38
N PRO A 54 -39.57 44.34 41.58
CA PRO A 54 -40.97 43.96 41.54
C PRO A 54 -41.16 42.51 41.04
N PRO A 55 -42.29 41.85 41.38
CA PRO A 55 -42.49 40.40 41.19
C PRO A 55 -42.44 39.87 39.75
N ASN A 56 -42.26 40.74 38.75
CA ASN A 56 -42.14 40.41 37.32
C ASN A 56 -40.80 40.85 36.68
N SER A 57 -39.82 41.25 37.49
CA SER A 57 -38.47 41.55 37.01
C SER A 57 -37.63 40.27 36.96
N SER A 58 -36.79 40.10 35.94
CA SER A 58 -35.88 38.95 35.75
C SER A 58 -34.81 38.79 36.85
N ARG A 59 -34.86 39.60 37.91
CA ARG A 59 -34.02 39.53 39.10
C ARG A 59 -34.87 38.96 40.24
N HIS A 60 -34.75 37.65 40.41
CA HIS A 60 -35.50 36.86 41.36
C HIS A 60 -35.51 37.49 42.75
N ASN A 61 -36.67 37.50 43.41
CA ASN A 61 -36.88 37.93 44.79
C ASN A 61 -36.24 36.91 45.77
N ARG A 62 -34.94 36.69 45.61
CA ARG A 62 -34.14 35.64 46.23
C ARG A 62 -32.79 36.20 46.63
N THR A 63 -32.22 35.65 47.70
CA THR A 63 -30.86 35.97 48.12
C THR A 63 -29.82 35.31 47.20
N PHE A 64 -28.58 35.82 47.20
CA PHE A 64 -27.47 35.19 46.44
C PHE A 64 -27.28 33.72 46.83
N SER A 65 -27.40 33.41 48.13
CA SER A 65 -27.33 32.04 48.65
C SER A 65 -28.47 31.14 48.18
N GLU A 66 -29.68 31.68 48.03
CA GLU A 66 -30.82 30.91 47.50
C GLU A 66 -30.68 30.66 46.00
N ASP A 67 -30.20 31.62 45.23
CA ASP A 67 -29.90 31.42 43.80
C ASP A 67 -28.78 30.41 43.60
N GLU A 68 -27.71 30.48 44.39
CA GLU A 68 -26.62 29.49 44.35
C GLU A 68 -27.13 28.09 44.72
N ARG A 69 -27.95 27.99 45.76
CA ARG A 69 -28.60 26.73 46.13
C ARG A 69 -29.54 26.21 45.03
N LEU A 70 -30.30 27.07 44.36
CA LEU A 70 -31.20 26.68 43.28
C LEU A 70 -30.46 26.33 41.99
N GLN A 71 -29.36 27.02 41.68
CA GLN A 71 -28.47 26.66 40.58
C GLN A 71 -27.80 25.32 40.86
N ALA A 72 -27.34 25.08 42.10
CA ALA A 72 -26.83 23.79 42.52
C ALA A 72 -27.90 22.69 42.42
N GLN A 73 -29.13 22.94 42.90
CA GLN A 73 -30.24 22.00 42.78
C GLN A 73 -30.64 21.74 41.32
N ASN A 74 -30.66 22.77 40.46
CA ASN A 74 -30.96 22.62 39.04
C ASN A 74 -29.86 21.87 38.30
N ASN A 75 -28.58 22.09 38.64
CA ASN A 75 -27.46 21.33 38.09
C ASN A 75 -27.54 19.86 38.50
N VAL A 76 -27.81 19.57 39.78
CA VAL A 76 -28.03 18.19 40.26
C VAL A 76 -29.21 17.54 39.54
N LYS A 77 -30.34 18.25 39.42
CA LYS A 77 -31.54 17.74 38.75
C LYS A 77 -31.32 17.52 37.26
N LYS A 78 -30.56 18.39 36.60
CA LYS A 78 -30.17 18.25 35.19
C LYS A 78 -29.24 17.05 34.97
N THR A 79 -28.24 16.86 35.84
CA THR A 79 -27.40 15.66 35.79
C THR A 79 -28.19 14.40 36.08
N GLU A 80 -29.15 14.42 37.01
CA GLU A 80 -30.00 13.26 37.29
C GLU A 80 -30.91 12.90 36.11
N THR A 81 -31.52 13.89 35.44
CA THR A 81 -32.41 13.64 34.28
C THR A 81 -31.66 13.21 33.02
N GLU A 82 -30.48 13.77 32.72
CA GLU A 82 -29.65 13.32 31.60
C GLU A 82 -29.05 11.92 31.84
N GLU A 83 -28.99 11.44 33.08
CA GLU A 83 -28.40 10.15 33.46
C GLU A 83 -29.41 9.01 33.69
N ASP A 84 -30.71 9.30 33.81
CA ASP A 84 -31.75 8.31 34.18
C ASP A 84 -32.36 7.55 32.99
N ASP A 85 -32.30 8.12 31.77
CA ASP A 85 -33.00 7.60 30.59
C ASP A 85 -32.37 6.35 29.92
N ASP A 86 -31.11 5.99 30.24
CA ASP A 86 -30.40 4.94 29.47
C ASP A 86 -30.05 3.67 30.29
N ILE A 87 -30.43 3.60 31.57
CA ILE A 87 -30.17 2.43 32.46
C ILE A 87 -31.45 2.03 33.20
N SER A 88 -32.54 1.83 32.47
CA SER A 88 -33.76 1.23 33.00
C SER A 88 -34.38 0.32 31.95
N GLU A 89 -33.76 -0.84 31.76
CA GLU A 89 -34.34 -1.93 30.96
C GLU A 89 -35.44 -2.64 31.77
N ASP A 90 -36.47 -3.14 31.06
CA ASP A 90 -37.59 -3.85 31.67
C ASP A 90 -37.13 -5.12 32.40
N GLU A 91 -37.68 -5.32 33.60
CA GLU A 91 -37.31 -6.41 34.48
C GLU A 91 -38.20 -7.62 34.21
N ASP A 92 -37.64 -8.66 33.59
CA ASP A 92 -38.35 -9.90 33.32
C ASP A 92 -38.70 -10.63 34.63
N PRO A 93 -39.97 -11.04 34.86
CA PRO A 93 -40.38 -11.83 36.02
C PRO A 93 -39.51 -13.07 36.27
N MET A 94 -38.97 -13.70 35.21
CA MET A 94 -38.09 -14.86 35.34
C MET A 94 -36.72 -14.51 35.93
N MET A 95 -36.24 -13.29 35.73
CA MET A 95 -35.00 -12.81 36.36
C MET A 95 -35.17 -12.52 37.84
N LEU A 96 -36.34 -12.02 38.24
CA LEU A 96 -36.66 -11.74 39.65
C LEU A 96 -36.82 -13.01 40.49
N ALA A 97 -37.22 -14.12 39.86
CA ALA A 97 -37.38 -15.42 40.51
C ALA A 97 -36.05 -16.20 40.67
N ARG A 98 -34.91 -15.68 40.17
CA ARG A 98 -33.63 -16.38 40.25
C ARG A 98 -33.10 -16.47 41.68
N GLU A 99 -32.55 -17.62 42.01
CA GLU A 99 -31.88 -17.86 43.29
C GLU A 99 -30.41 -17.46 43.27
N ALA A 100 -29.92 -16.83 44.34
CA ALA A 100 -28.52 -16.42 44.46
C ALA A 100 -27.52 -17.61 44.50
N LYS A 101 -28.01 -18.83 44.73
CA LYS A 101 -27.19 -20.04 44.73
C LYS A 101 -26.72 -20.41 43.32
N ASP A 102 -27.53 -20.14 42.30
CA ASP A 102 -27.20 -20.33 40.89
C ASP A 102 -26.65 -19.03 40.24
N TRP A 103 -25.71 -18.38 40.93
CA TRP A 103 -25.10 -17.16 40.43
C TRP A 103 -24.19 -17.40 39.21
N LYS A 104 -23.78 -18.65 38.93
CA LYS A 104 -22.97 -18.98 37.74
C LYS A 104 -23.81 -18.99 36.46
N GLY A 105 -25.09 -19.36 36.54
CA GLY A 105 -26.01 -19.34 35.40
C GLY A 105 -26.67 -17.97 35.15
N GLN A 106 -26.35 -16.94 35.94
CA GLN A 106 -26.97 -15.62 35.84
C GLN A 106 -26.24 -14.69 34.86
N ASP A 107 -27.03 -13.94 34.09
CA ASP A 107 -26.50 -12.85 33.28
C ASP A 107 -26.30 -11.62 34.19
N HIS A 108 -25.06 -11.43 34.67
CA HIS A 108 -24.72 -10.35 35.61
C HIS A 108 -24.99 -8.95 35.04
N TYR A 109 -24.85 -8.77 33.72
CA TYR A 109 -25.16 -7.48 33.08
C TYR A 109 -26.67 -7.24 33.04
N ALA A 110 -27.47 -8.26 32.70
CA ALA A 110 -28.92 -8.15 32.70
C ALA A 110 -29.48 -7.88 34.10
N VAL A 111 -28.94 -8.52 35.15
CA VAL A 111 -29.33 -8.28 36.56
C VAL A 111 -29.17 -6.81 36.94
N LEU A 112 -28.11 -6.14 36.47
CA LEU A 112 -27.89 -4.72 36.69
C LEU A 112 -28.65 -3.80 35.71
N GLY A 113 -29.32 -4.34 34.69
CA GLY A 113 -29.98 -3.55 33.64
C GLY A 113 -28.98 -2.91 32.66
N LEU A 114 -27.87 -3.60 32.40
CA LEU A 114 -26.80 -3.19 31.49
C LEU A 114 -26.71 -4.10 30.25
N LYS A 115 -27.82 -4.74 29.83
CA LYS A 115 -27.83 -5.69 28.71
C LYS A 115 -27.40 -5.04 27.40
N LYS A 116 -27.74 -3.77 27.18
CA LYS A 116 -27.30 -2.97 26.01
C LYS A 116 -25.79 -2.72 25.99
N TYR A 117 -25.16 -2.54 27.15
CA TYR A 117 -23.76 -2.14 27.25
C TYR A 117 -22.81 -3.32 27.39
N ARG A 118 -23.16 -4.35 28.18
CA ARG A 118 -22.34 -5.54 28.48
C ARG A 118 -20.87 -5.19 28.76
N TRP A 119 -19.92 -5.81 28.04
CA TRP A 119 -18.48 -5.56 28.12
C TRP A 119 -18.07 -4.10 27.82
N ARG A 120 -18.92 -3.30 27.18
CA ARG A 120 -18.69 -1.86 26.95
C ARG A 120 -19.09 -0.98 28.14
N ALA A 121 -19.74 -1.54 29.17
CA ALA A 121 -20.16 -0.79 30.34
C ALA A 121 -18.95 -0.28 31.13
N THR A 122 -18.94 1.00 31.45
CA THR A 122 -17.90 1.63 32.28
C THR A 122 -18.07 1.26 33.75
N PRO A 123 -17.00 1.27 34.57
CA PRO A 123 -17.12 1.04 36.02
C PRO A 123 -18.11 1.99 36.70
N GLU A 124 -18.21 3.24 36.23
CA GLU A 124 -19.16 4.23 36.78
C GLU A 124 -20.61 3.91 36.42
N GLN A 125 -20.88 3.43 35.20
CA GLN A 125 -22.20 2.91 34.81
C GLN A 125 -22.59 1.69 35.67
N ILE A 126 -21.65 0.79 35.95
CA ILE A 126 -21.88 -0.38 36.82
C ILE A 126 -22.23 0.06 38.24
N LYS A 127 -21.46 0.99 38.83
CA LYS A 127 -21.76 1.53 40.17
C LYS A 127 -23.11 2.26 40.22
N ARG A 128 -23.45 3.03 39.18
CA ARG A 128 -24.73 3.74 39.08
C ARG A 128 -25.90 2.76 38.99
N ALA A 129 -25.78 1.76 38.12
CA ALA A 129 -26.77 0.70 37.95
C ALA A 129 -27.01 -0.07 39.25
N HIS A 130 -25.93 -0.43 39.96
CA HIS A 130 -25.99 -1.04 41.29
C HIS A 130 -26.77 -0.17 42.28
N ARG A 131 -26.43 1.12 42.44
CA ARG A 131 -27.15 2.03 43.35
C ARG A 131 -28.65 2.08 43.03
N LYS A 132 -29.01 2.17 41.75
CA LYS A 132 -30.40 2.21 41.29
C LYS A 132 -31.14 0.90 41.61
N LYS A 133 -30.53 -0.25 41.33
CA LYS A 133 -31.10 -1.58 41.61
C LYS A 133 -31.24 -1.85 43.11
N VAL A 134 -30.26 -1.48 43.92
CA VAL A 134 -30.33 -1.58 45.39
C VAL A 134 -31.50 -0.75 45.93
N LEU A 135 -31.67 0.50 45.49
CA LEU A 135 -32.79 1.35 45.95
C LEU A 135 -34.18 0.87 45.51
N ARG A 136 -34.25 0.09 44.42
CA ARG A 136 -35.50 -0.51 43.94
C ARG A 136 -35.84 -1.81 44.65
N HIS A 137 -34.85 -2.68 44.86
CA HIS A 137 -35.06 -4.04 45.37
C HIS A 137 -34.57 -4.26 46.80
N HIS A 138 -34.30 -3.20 47.56
CA HIS A 138 -33.89 -3.31 48.95
C HIS A 138 -34.95 -4.08 49.78
N PRO A 139 -34.56 -5.06 50.61
CA PRO A 139 -35.49 -5.86 51.41
C PRO A 139 -36.42 -5.01 52.27
N ASP A 140 -35.89 -3.98 52.94
CA ASP A 140 -36.66 -3.05 53.77
C ASP A 140 -37.79 -2.32 53.00
N LYS A 141 -37.49 -1.89 51.76
CA LYS A 141 -38.46 -1.17 50.93
C LYS A 141 -39.54 -2.10 50.36
N LYS A 142 -39.17 -3.35 50.04
CA LYS A 142 -40.14 -4.37 49.61
C LYS A 142 -41.07 -4.79 50.74
N ALA A 143 -40.54 -4.93 51.96
CA ALA A 143 -41.33 -5.19 53.16
C ALA A 143 -42.34 -4.06 53.42
N ALA A 144 -41.93 -2.80 53.23
CA ALA A 144 -42.83 -1.64 53.35
C ALA A 144 -43.93 -1.59 52.26
N GLN A 145 -43.73 -2.25 51.12
CA GLN A 145 -44.72 -2.34 50.02
C GLN A 145 -45.69 -3.52 50.18
N GLY A 146 -45.66 -4.24 51.31
CA GLY A 146 -46.54 -5.37 51.59
C GLY A 146 -46.19 -6.64 50.80
N ASN A 147 -45.07 -6.65 50.10
CA ASN A 147 -44.58 -7.80 49.34
C ASN A 147 -43.53 -8.52 50.22
N SER A 148 -44.02 -9.26 51.22
CA SER A 148 -43.22 -9.98 52.21
C SER A 148 -42.70 -11.32 51.69
N ASP A 149 -42.47 -11.46 50.39
CA ASP A 149 -41.76 -12.62 49.88
C ASP A 149 -40.36 -12.60 50.51
N GLU A 150 -40.06 -13.58 51.36
CA GLU A 150 -38.78 -13.82 52.05
C GLU A 150 -37.59 -14.01 51.07
N ASN A 151 -37.82 -13.85 49.78
CA ASN A 151 -36.88 -14.05 48.70
C ASN A 151 -36.01 -12.80 48.47
N ASP A 152 -35.12 -12.55 49.42
CA ASP A 152 -33.92 -11.68 49.27
C ASP A 152 -32.93 -12.21 48.21
N SER A 153 -33.26 -13.33 47.57
CA SER A 153 -32.51 -13.98 46.51
C SER A 153 -32.11 -12.99 45.41
N PHE A 154 -33.05 -12.18 44.88
CA PHE A 154 -32.74 -11.22 43.83
C PHE A 154 -31.78 -10.11 44.31
N PHE A 155 -31.94 -9.64 45.54
CA PHE A 155 -31.04 -8.65 46.13
C PHE A 155 -29.62 -9.19 46.27
N LYS A 156 -29.47 -10.45 46.70
CA LYS A 156 -28.19 -11.16 46.74
C LYS A 156 -27.61 -11.36 45.33
N CYS A 157 -28.43 -11.61 44.30
CA CYS A 157 -27.99 -11.66 42.90
C CYS A 157 -27.41 -10.31 42.44
N ILE A 158 -28.04 -9.18 42.80
CA ILE A 158 -27.54 -7.83 42.51
C ILE A 158 -26.17 -7.58 43.14
N GLN A 159 -26.00 -7.97 44.41
CA GLN A 159 -24.71 -7.85 45.11
C GLN A 159 -23.64 -8.68 44.41
N LYS A 160 -23.92 -9.96 44.12
CA LYS A 160 -23.00 -10.85 43.41
C LYS A 160 -22.63 -10.35 42.01
N ALA A 161 -23.60 -9.85 41.25
CA ALA A 161 -23.36 -9.27 39.92
C ALA A 161 -22.44 -8.05 40.00
N THR A 162 -22.64 -7.19 41.01
CA THR A 162 -21.82 -6.00 41.20
C THR A 162 -20.39 -6.38 41.60
N ASP A 163 -20.23 -7.27 42.59
CA ASP A 163 -18.91 -7.74 43.04
C ASP A 163 -18.10 -8.35 41.90
N LEU A 164 -18.75 -9.11 41.03
CA LEU A 164 -18.13 -9.73 39.87
C LEU A 164 -17.76 -8.71 38.79
N LEU A 165 -18.67 -7.78 38.46
CA LEU A 165 -18.47 -6.82 37.37
C LEU A 165 -17.54 -5.65 37.76
N LEU A 166 -17.38 -5.38 39.07
CA LEU A 166 -16.50 -4.33 39.55
C LEU A 166 -15.03 -4.79 39.66
N ASP A 167 -14.80 -6.08 39.94
CA ASP A 167 -13.46 -6.69 39.92
C ASP A 167 -13.01 -6.93 38.46
N PRO A 168 -11.94 -6.27 37.98
CA PRO A 168 -11.47 -6.42 36.61
C PRO A 168 -11.13 -7.86 36.22
N THR A 169 -10.62 -8.66 37.16
CA THR A 169 -10.19 -10.04 36.90
C THR A 169 -11.41 -10.93 36.74
N ARG A 170 -12.36 -10.86 37.68
CA ARG A 170 -13.60 -11.65 37.64
C ARG A 170 -14.50 -11.25 36.49
N ARG A 171 -14.60 -9.94 36.21
CA ARG A 171 -15.30 -9.42 35.03
C ARG A 171 -14.72 -10.01 33.75
N ARG A 172 -13.39 -10.05 33.61
CA ARG A 172 -12.72 -10.64 32.45
C ARG A 172 -13.00 -12.13 32.29
N GLN A 173 -13.02 -12.89 33.39
CA GLN A 173 -13.37 -14.31 33.39
C GLN A 173 -14.82 -14.53 32.92
N PHE A 174 -15.76 -13.69 33.36
CA PHE A 174 -17.16 -13.75 32.92
C PHE A 174 -17.35 -13.28 31.48
N ASP A 175 -16.74 -12.16 31.08
CA ASP A 175 -16.80 -11.64 29.71
C ASP A 175 -16.26 -12.66 28.69
N SER A 176 -15.36 -13.55 29.12
CA SER A 176 -14.85 -14.65 28.31
C SER A 176 -15.91 -15.71 27.98
N VAL A 177 -17.03 -15.77 28.70
CA VAL A 177 -18.06 -16.80 28.53
C VAL A 177 -19.45 -16.20 28.34
N ASP A 178 -19.53 -14.88 28.14
CA ASP A 178 -20.76 -14.16 27.88
C ASP A 178 -21.24 -14.37 26.44
N GLU A 179 -22.00 -15.46 26.24
CA GLU A 179 -22.57 -15.88 24.95
C GLU A 179 -23.48 -14.81 24.34
N ASN A 180 -24.21 -14.06 25.18
CA ASN A 180 -25.15 -13.04 24.71
C ASN A 180 -24.45 -11.78 24.15
N ALA A 181 -23.12 -11.71 24.23
CA ALA A 181 -22.31 -10.67 23.59
C ALA A 181 -21.61 -11.17 22.31
N ASP A 182 -21.71 -12.46 22.02
CA ASP A 182 -21.21 -13.04 20.78
C ASP A 182 -22.15 -12.70 19.62
N VAL A 183 -21.57 -12.53 18.44
CA VAL A 183 -22.31 -12.24 17.22
C VAL A 183 -22.09 -13.42 16.29
N GLU A 184 -23.18 -14.10 15.94
CA GLU A 184 -23.10 -15.27 15.06
C GLU A 184 -22.60 -14.90 13.66
N ALA A 185 -21.79 -15.78 13.10
CA ALA A 185 -21.34 -15.66 11.72
C ALA A 185 -22.52 -15.82 10.75
N PRO A 186 -22.51 -15.11 9.60
CA PRO A 186 -23.59 -15.21 8.63
C PRO A 186 -23.65 -16.61 8.01
N THR A 187 -24.82 -17.26 8.10
CA THR A 187 -25.06 -18.62 7.59
C THR A 187 -25.14 -18.72 6.06
N LYS A 188 -25.40 -17.61 5.37
CA LYS A 188 -25.52 -17.55 3.91
C LYS A 188 -24.33 -16.83 3.30
N LYS A 189 -23.93 -17.25 2.09
CA LYS A 189 -22.95 -16.51 1.29
C LYS A 189 -23.53 -15.15 0.93
N LEU A 190 -22.90 -14.09 1.42
CA LEU A 190 -23.25 -12.69 1.16
C LEU A 190 -22.20 -12.07 0.24
N ALA A 191 -22.64 -11.16 -0.62
CA ALA A 191 -21.80 -10.47 -1.60
C ALA A 191 -21.91 -8.94 -1.45
N GLY A 192 -20.90 -8.23 -1.96
CA GLY A 192 -20.83 -6.76 -1.94
C GLY A 192 -21.01 -6.16 -0.55
N SER A 193 -21.70 -5.02 -0.44
CA SER A 193 -21.91 -4.30 0.83
C SER A 193 -22.50 -5.16 1.97
N LYS A 194 -23.32 -6.18 1.63
CA LYS A 194 -23.95 -7.05 2.63
C LYS A 194 -22.94 -7.96 3.34
N PHE A 195 -21.86 -8.35 2.66
CA PHE A 195 -20.77 -9.13 3.26
C PHE A 195 -20.14 -8.36 4.43
N TYR A 196 -19.71 -7.13 4.19
CA TYR A 196 -19.06 -6.30 5.21
C TYR A 196 -19.98 -5.98 6.38
N LYS A 197 -21.26 -5.68 6.11
CA LYS A 197 -22.24 -5.40 7.17
C LYS A 197 -22.50 -6.60 8.08
N ALA A 198 -22.40 -7.82 7.55
CA ALA A 198 -22.61 -9.04 8.33
C ALA A 198 -21.34 -9.49 9.08
N TRP A 199 -20.17 -9.46 8.43
CA TRP A 199 -18.92 -9.94 9.02
C TRP A 199 -18.23 -8.93 9.94
N SER A 200 -18.37 -7.62 9.69
CA SER A 200 -17.67 -6.62 10.53
C SER A 200 -18.09 -6.69 12.00
N PRO A 201 -19.39 -6.79 12.35
CA PRO A 201 -19.79 -6.93 13.75
C PRO A 201 -19.24 -8.19 14.42
N VAL A 202 -19.11 -9.30 13.69
CA VAL A 202 -18.52 -10.56 14.18
C VAL A 202 -17.06 -10.33 14.60
N PHE A 203 -16.24 -9.74 13.73
CA PHE A 203 -14.83 -9.46 14.06
C PHE A 203 -14.66 -8.35 15.10
N VAL A 204 -15.60 -7.40 15.23
CA VAL A 204 -15.60 -6.45 16.34
C VAL A 204 -15.91 -7.16 17.67
N ALA A 205 -16.87 -8.09 17.67
CA ALA A 205 -17.21 -8.88 18.85
C ALA A 205 -16.06 -9.79 19.25
N GLU A 206 -15.42 -10.51 18.32
CA GLU A 206 -14.25 -11.34 18.60
C GLU A 206 -13.02 -10.50 19.00
N GLY A 207 -12.89 -9.30 18.43
CA GLY A 207 -11.74 -8.42 18.61
C GLY A 207 -11.58 -7.94 20.05
N ARG A 208 -12.68 -7.97 20.84
CA ARG A 208 -12.66 -7.64 22.28
C ARG A 208 -11.69 -8.53 23.05
N PHE A 209 -11.46 -9.76 22.58
CA PHE A 209 -10.57 -10.72 23.23
C PHE A 209 -9.10 -10.55 22.87
N SER A 210 -8.72 -9.57 22.03
CA SER A 210 -7.33 -9.41 21.61
C SER A 210 -6.45 -8.73 22.65
N ASN A 211 -5.26 -9.29 22.88
CA ASN A 211 -4.17 -8.62 23.60
C ASN A 211 -3.49 -7.52 22.77
N LYS A 212 -3.63 -7.56 21.44
CA LYS A 212 -2.93 -6.66 20.51
C LYS A 212 -3.90 -5.61 19.99
N GLN A 213 -3.59 -4.34 20.23
CA GLN A 213 -4.41 -3.19 19.81
C GLN A 213 -3.56 -2.23 18.96
N PRO A 214 -4.13 -1.55 17.96
CA PRO A 214 -5.54 -1.63 17.54
C PRO A 214 -5.84 -2.90 16.73
N VAL A 215 -7.03 -3.46 16.91
CA VAL A 215 -7.54 -4.56 16.07
C VAL A 215 -7.85 -4.02 14.66
N PRO A 216 -7.27 -4.58 13.58
CA PRO A 216 -7.59 -4.19 12.22
C PRO A 216 -9.06 -4.44 11.87
N THR A 217 -9.68 -3.49 11.18
CA THR A 217 -11.05 -3.62 10.67
C THR A 217 -11.08 -4.45 9.39
N LEU A 218 -12.21 -5.10 9.10
CA LEU A 218 -12.42 -5.85 7.85
C LEU A 218 -12.35 -4.96 6.60
N GLY A 219 -12.69 -3.67 6.75
CA GLY A 219 -12.71 -2.69 5.68
C GLY A 219 -13.97 -2.80 4.81
N ASP A 220 -13.82 -2.42 3.54
CA ASP A 220 -14.88 -2.35 2.53
C ASP A 220 -14.41 -2.94 1.18
N GLU A 221 -15.23 -2.80 0.14
CA GLU A 221 -14.92 -3.31 -1.20
C GLU A 221 -13.69 -2.66 -1.85
N ASN A 222 -13.37 -1.42 -1.45
CA ASN A 222 -12.29 -0.62 -2.03
C ASN A 222 -10.98 -0.72 -1.24
N SER A 223 -10.95 -1.52 -0.17
CA SER A 223 -9.77 -1.69 0.66
C SER A 223 -8.62 -2.30 -0.14
N THR A 224 -7.40 -1.77 0.08
CA THR A 224 -6.19 -2.20 -0.61
C THR A 224 -5.82 -3.63 -0.25
N GLN A 225 -5.05 -4.30 -1.11
CA GLN A 225 -4.54 -5.64 -0.84
C GLN A 225 -3.75 -5.70 0.48
N GLU A 226 -2.92 -4.70 0.76
CA GLU A 226 -2.14 -4.60 2.01
C GLU A 226 -3.03 -4.52 3.25
N HIS A 227 -4.13 -3.77 3.19
CA HIS A 227 -5.09 -3.68 4.30
C HIS A 227 -5.74 -5.03 4.58
N VAL A 228 -6.17 -5.71 3.52
CA VAL A 228 -6.81 -7.03 3.61
C VAL A 228 -5.82 -8.09 4.12
N GLU A 229 -4.58 -8.07 3.65
CA GLU A 229 -3.51 -8.96 4.15
C GLU A 229 -3.20 -8.69 5.62
N THR A 230 -3.10 -7.43 6.03
CA THR A 230 -2.90 -7.04 7.43
C THR A 230 -4.02 -7.56 8.33
N PHE A 231 -5.28 -7.42 7.89
CA PHE A 231 -6.44 -7.95 8.58
C PHE A 231 -6.34 -9.47 8.78
N TYR A 232 -6.22 -10.24 7.70
CA TYR A 232 -6.17 -11.70 7.82
C TYR A 232 -4.94 -12.20 8.57
N ASN A 233 -3.77 -11.57 8.38
CA ASN A 233 -2.56 -11.91 9.13
C ASN A 233 -2.72 -11.69 10.63
N PHE A 234 -3.39 -10.60 11.03
CA PHE A 234 -3.71 -10.35 12.43
C PHE A 234 -4.59 -11.47 13.01
N TRP A 235 -5.63 -11.87 12.30
CA TRP A 235 -6.58 -12.90 12.76
C TRP A 235 -6.02 -14.31 12.74
N TYR A 236 -5.15 -14.67 11.79
CA TYR A 236 -4.44 -15.96 11.82
C TYR A 236 -3.41 -16.03 12.95
N ASN A 237 -2.89 -14.88 13.40
CA ASN A 237 -1.96 -14.76 14.53
C ASN A 237 -2.65 -14.14 15.76
N PHE A 238 -3.95 -14.39 15.92
CA PHE A 238 -4.75 -13.79 16.99
C PHE A 238 -4.25 -14.22 18.36
N ASP A 239 -3.94 -13.24 19.19
CA ASP A 239 -3.48 -13.43 20.55
C ASP A 239 -4.61 -13.09 21.52
N SER A 240 -5.28 -14.12 22.01
CA SER A 240 -6.46 -14.01 22.86
C SER A 240 -6.13 -14.01 24.34
N TRP A 241 -6.65 -13.02 25.07
CA TRP A 241 -6.63 -13.02 26.53
C TRP A 241 -7.72 -13.87 27.16
N ARG A 242 -8.66 -14.40 26.36
CA ARG A 242 -9.83 -15.18 26.84
C ARG A 242 -9.37 -16.30 27.78
N THR A 243 -10.01 -16.39 28.94
CA THR A 243 -9.79 -17.45 29.93
C THR A 243 -11.11 -18.13 30.25
N PHE A 244 -11.06 -19.42 30.54
CA PHE A 244 -12.27 -20.22 30.78
C PHE A 244 -12.41 -20.62 32.25
N GLU A 245 -11.83 -19.83 33.14
CA GLU A 245 -11.80 -20.09 34.59
C GLU A 245 -13.18 -19.95 35.24
N TYR A 246 -14.06 -19.13 34.67
CA TYR A 246 -15.45 -19.04 35.12
C TYR A 246 -16.19 -20.39 35.05
N LEU A 247 -15.77 -21.26 34.12
CA LEU A 247 -16.33 -22.59 33.87
C LEU A 247 -15.59 -23.69 34.64
N ASP A 248 -14.70 -23.35 35.58
CA ASP A 248 -14.11 -24.33 36.48
C ASP A 248 -15.23 -24.94 37.35
N GLU A 249 -15.39 -26.26 37.24
CA GLU A 249 -16.45 -27.04 37.90
C GLU A 249 -16.20 -27.16 39.40
N ASP A 250 -14.96 -27.47 39.76
CA ASP A 250 -14.54 -27.80 41.12
C ASP A 250 -13.72 -26.63 41.70
N VAL A 251 -14.24 -25.91 42.70
CA VAL A 251 -13.45 -24.90 43.43
C VAL A 251 -12.84 -25.59 44.65
N PRO A 252 -11.51 -25.67 44.78
CA PRO A 252 -10.88 -26.32 45.94
C PRO A 252 -11.37 -25.69 47.24
N ASP A 253 -11.90 -26.51 48.15
CA ASP A 253 -12.30 -26.06 49.48
C ASP A 253 -11.05 -25.93 50.38
N ASP A 254 -11.04 -24.93 51.26
CA ASP A 254 -9.93 -24.64 52.17
C ASP A 254 -9.72 -25.77 53.20
N GLY A 255 -10.71 -26.66 53.38
CA GLY A 255 -10.62 -27.84 54.24
C GLY A 255 -10.02 -29.10 53.59
N GLU A 256 -9.69 -29.08 52.29
CA GLU A 256 -9.22 -30.26 51.56
C GLU A 256 -7.71 -30.54 51.74
N SER A 257 -7.32 -31.82 51.62
CA SER A 257 -5.91 -32.21 51.58
C SER A 257 -5.19 -31.53 50.42
N ARG A 258 -3.93 -31.15 50.61
CA ARG A 258 -3.09 -30.51 49.58
C ARG A 258 -3.07 -31.30 48.26
N ASP A 259 -3.09 -32.62 48.33
CA ASP A 259 -3.07 -33.48 47.15
C ASP A 259 -4.41 -33.44 46.40
N GLN A 260 -5.53 -33.31 47.12
CA GLN A 260 -6.87 -33.13 46.55
C GLN A 260 -6.96 -31.77 45.84
N LYS A 261 -6.51 -30.70 46.51
CA LYS A 261 -6.43 -29.35 45.90
C LYS A 261 -5.62 -29.36 44.60
N ARG A 262 -4.44 -30.01 44.62
CA ARG A 262 -3.60 -30.15 43.42
C ARG A 262 -4.28 -30.95 42.32
N HIS A 263 -5.04 -31.99 42.67
CA HIS A 263 -5.79 -32.79 41.70
C HIS A 263 -6.88 -31.96 41.02
N VAL A 264 -7.67 -31.22 41.81
CA VAL A 264 -8.73 -30.33 41.32
C VAL A 264 -8.16 -29.24 40.42
N GLU A 265 -7.10 -28.54 40.86
CA GLU A 265 -6.44 -27.51 40.05
C GLU A 265 -5.92 -28.08 38.72
N LYS A 266 -5.39 -29.30 38.71
CA LYS A 266 -4.96 -29.99 37.50
C LYS A 266 -6.14 -30.33 36.58
N LYS A 267 -7.26 -30.80 37.12
CA LYS A 267 -8.48 -31.10 36.36
C LYS A 267 -9.01 -29.82 35.69
N ASN A 268 -9.14 -28.74 36.44
CA ASN A 268 -9.58 -27.44 35.92
C ASN A 268 -8.60 -26.89 34.88
N ALA A 269 -7.29 -26.93 35.15
CA ALA A 269 -6.28 -26.47 34.19
C ALA A 269 -6.36 -27.23 32.85
N ASN A 270 -6.62 -28.54 32.89
CA ASN A 270 -6.83 -29.34 31.68
C ASN A 270 -8.12 -28.95 30.96
N ALA A 271 -9.23 -28.72 31.68
CA ALA A 271 -10.49 -28.26 31.09
C ALA A 271 -10.34 -26.89 30.42
N ARG A 272 -9.68 -25.93 31.08
CA ARG A 272 -9.37 -24.61 30.52
C ARG A 272 -8.51 -24.69 29.27
N ARG A 273 -7.47 -25.55 29.28
CA ARG A 273 -6.62 -25.79 28.10
C ARG A 273 -7.43 -26.36 26.93
N LYS A 274 -8.31 -27.34 27.19
CA LYS A 274 -9.21 -27.91 26.17
C LYS A 274 -10.10 -26.84 25.55
N ARG A 275 -10.82 -26.05 26.37
CA ARG A 275 -11.69 -24.96 25.90
C ARG A 275 -10.92 -23.89 25.13
N LYS A 276 -9.69 -23.56 25.54
CA LYS A 276 -8.83 -22.61 24.82
C LYS A 276 -8.39 -23.14 23.45
N THR A 277 -8.08 -24.43 23.36
CA THR A 277 -7.80 -25.08 22.07
C THR A 277 -9.03 -25.06 21.16
N GLU A 278 -10.20 -25.42 21.70
CA GLU A 278 -11.48 -25.41 20.96
C GLU A 278 -11.83 -24.00 20.45
N ASP A 279 -11.69 -22.95 21.28
CA ASP A 279 -11.90 -21.57 20.88
C ASP A 279 -10.91 -21.11 19.79
N THR A 280 -9.66 -21.55 19.87
CA THR A 280 -8.66 -21.25 18.83
C THR A 280 -9.02 -21.90 17.50
N VAL A 281 -9.51 -23.15 17.53
CA VAL A 281 -9.97 -23.85 16.32
C VAL A 281 -11.20 -23.18 15.75
N ARG A 282 -12.21 -22.88 16.58
CA ARG A 282 -13.42 -22.16 16.20
C ARG A 282 -13.11 -20.82 15.53
N LEU A 283 -12.20 -20.02 16.11
CA LEU A 283 -11.81 -18.74 15.53
C LEU A 283 -11.12 -18.90 14.18
N ARG A 284 -10.27 -19.92 14.01
CA ARG A 284 -9.64 -20.22 12.71
C ARG A 284 -10.66 -20.60 11.65
N GLU A 285 -11.60 -21.47 11.99
CA GLU A 285 -12.69 -21.86 11.09
C GLU A 285 -13.52 -20.64 10.67
N LEU A 286 -13.86 -19.76 11.62
CA LEU A 286 -14.56 -18.50 11.36
C LEU A 286 -13.77 -17.59 10.39
N VAL A 287 -12.46 -17.47 10.58
CA VAL A 287 -11.59 -16.69 9.69
C VAL A 287 -11.53 -17.30 8.29
N ASP A 288 -11.43 -18.62 8.19
CA ASP A 288 -11.39 -19.35 6.92
C ASP A 288 -12.72 -19.21 6.14
N GLU A 289 -13.86 -19.27 6.83
CA GLU A 289 -15.18 -19.04 6.24
C GLU A 289 -15.35 -17.62 5.69
N CYS A 290 -14.88 -16.62 6.45
CA CYS A 290 -14.82 -15.23 6.01
C CYS A 290 -13.93 -15.09 4.77
N LEU A 291 -12.71 -15.65 4.80
CA LEU A 291 -11.74 -15.60 3.70
C LEU A 291 -12.29 -16.27 2.42
N ALA A 292 -12.98 -17.40 2.55
CA ALA A 292 -13.59 -18.10 1.43
C ALA A 292 -14.72 -17.29 0.77
N SER A 293 -15.42 -16.49 1.56
CA SER A 293 -16.53 -15.64 1.13
C SER A 293 -16.07 -14.28 0.59
N ASP A 294 -14.89 -13.78 0.97
CA ASP A 294 -14.36 -12.48 0.55
C ASP A 294 -14.02 -12.44 -0.97
N GLU A 295 -14.70 -11.55 -1.69
CA GLU A 295 -14.53 -11.35 -3.13
C GLU A 295 -13.23 -10.62 -3.48
N ARG A 296 -12.69 -9.79 -2.59
CA ARG A 296 -11.44 -9.03 -2.81
C ARG A 296 -10.27 -9.99 -2.98
N ILE A 297 -10.21 -11.04 -2.18
CA ILE A 297 -9.19 -12.09 -2.28
C ILE A 297 -9.24 -12.78 -3.65
N LYS A 298 -10.43 -13.02 -4.18
CA LYS A 298 -10.60 -13.59 -5.53
C LYS A 298 -10.11 -12.59 -6.59
N LYS A 299 -10.47 -11.30 -6.47
CA LYS A 299 -10.01 -10.22 -7.36
C LYS A 299 -8.47 -10.11 -7.34
N PHE A 300 -7.83 -10.08 -6.17
CA PHE A 300 -6.37 -10.01 -6.05
C PHE A 300 -5.68 -11.24 -6.64
N ARG A 301 -6.20 -12.45 -6.40
CA ARG A 301 -5.67 -13.69 -7.01
C ARG A 301 -5.78 -13.67 -8.54
N GLN A 302 -6.89 -13.17 -9.09
CA GLN A 302 -7.08 -13.02 -10.54
C GLN A 302 -6.12 -11.98 -11.13
N GLN A 303 -5.97 -10.82 -10.49
CA GLN A 303 -5.02 -9.77 -10.91
C GLN A 303 -3.58 -10.28 -10.87
N ALA A 304 -3.19 -11.00 -9.81
CA ALA A 304 -1.85 -11.60 -9.69
C ALA A 304 -1.58 -12.66 -10.78
N ARG A 305 -2.58 -13.46 -11.14
CA ARG A 305 -2.47 -14.42 -12.27
C ARG A 305 -2.35 -13.70 -13.61
N ALA A 306 -3.23 -12.72 -13.87
CA ALA A 306 -3.19 -11.92 -15.08
C ALA A 306 -1.84 -11.19 -15.25
N GLY A 307 -1.27 -10.65 -14.17
CA GLY A 307 0.06 -10.04 -14.20
C GLY A 307 1.19 -11.03 -14.52
N LYS A 308 1.12 -12.26 -13.99
CA LYS A 308 2.07 -13.33 -14.33
C LYS A 308 1.94 -13.78 -15.79
N ASP A 309 0.71 -13.94 -16.28
CA ASP A 309 0.43 -14.33 -17.66
C ASP A 309 0.86 -13.23 -18.64
N ALA A 310 0.57 -11.97 -18.35
CA ALA A 310 1.04 -10.82 -19.14
C ALA A 310 2.57 -10.76 -19.19
N LYS A 311 3.26 -10.99 -18.06
CA LYS A 311 4.73 -11.05 -18.02
C LYS A 311 5.29 -12.23 -18.82
N ARG A 312 4.61 -13.38 -18.82
CA ARG A 312 5.00 -14.54 -19.63
C ARG A 312 4.81 -14.26 -21.11
N LEU A 313 3.64 -13.75 -21.51
CA LEU A 313 3.32 -13.34 -22.88
C LEU A 313 4.32 -12.31 -23.42
N ALA A 314 4.65 -11.29 -22.62
CA ALA A 314 5.64 -10.27 -23.01
C ALA A 314 7.03 -10.87 -23.24
N LYS A 315 7.47 -11.82 -22.39
CA LYS A 315 8.74 -12.54 -22.60
C LYS A 315 8.71 -13.44 -23.83
N GLU A 316 7.61 -14.17 -24.06
CA GLU A 316 7.45 -15.02 -25.23
C GLU A 316 7.47 -14.19 -26.53
N GLU A 317 6.84 -13.02 -26.53
CA GLU A 317 6.85 -12.08 -27.65
C GLU A 317 8.24 -11.47 -27.89
N GLU A 318 8.97 -11.10 -26.83
CA GLU A 318 10.35 -10.61 -26.94
C GLU A 318 11.29 -11.69 -27.50
N ILE A 319 11.15 -12.93 -27.04
CA ILE A 319 11.90 -14.08 -27.58
C ILE A 319 11.55 -14.30 -29.05
N ARG A 320 10.27 -14.22 -29.44
CA ARG A 320 9.83 -14.34 -30.84
C ARG A 320 10.45 -13.24 -31.70
N ARG A 321 10.41 -11.99 -31.25
CA ARG A 321 11.00 -10.85 -31.96
C ARG A 321 12.51 -11.01 -32.16
N LEU A 322 13.23 -11.42 -31.11
CA LEU A 322 14.67 -11.70 -31.20
C LEU A 322 14.98 -12.87 -32.14
N LYS A 323 14.12 -13.90 -32.17
CA LYS A 323 14.28 -15.04 -33.09
C LYS A 323 14.04 -14.62 -34.54
N GLU A 324 12.97 -13.86 -34.81
CA GLU A 324 12.68 -13.30 -36.14
C GLU A 324 13.78 -12.34 -36.60
N GLU A 325 14.28 -11.47 -35.73
CA GLU A 325 15.39 -10.56 -36.05
C GLU A 325 16.67 -11.34 -36.38
N LYS A 326 16.98 -12.39 -35.62
CA LYS A 326 18.15 -13.25 -35.88
C LYS A 326 18.01 -14.05 -37.17
N GLU A 327 16.83 -14.57 -37.47
CA GLU A 327 16.57 -15.28 -38.74
C GLU A 327 16.62 -14.31 -39.93
N ASN A 328 16.05 -13.11 -39.80
CA ASN A 328 16.14 -12.07 -40.83
C ASN A 328 17.60 -11.62 -41.04
N ALA A 329 18.39 -11.48 -39.97
CA ALA A 329 19.80 -11.13 -40.06
C ALA A 329 20.63 -12.23 -40.75
N LYS A 330 20.38 -13.51 -40.43
CA LYS A 330 21.01 -14.64 -41.13
C LYS A 330 20.61 -14.70 -42.59
N ALA A 331 19.33 -14.53 -42.91
CA ALA A 331 18.85 -14.53 -44.29
C ALA A 331 19.46 -13.38 -45.09
N ALA A 332 19.58 -12.19 -44.50
CA ALA A 332 20.23 -11.04 -45.12
C ALA A 332 21.74 -11.27 -45.32
N GLU A 333 22.43 -11.92 -44.37
CA GLU A 333 23.85 -12.28 -44.51
C GLU A 333 24.07 -13.35 -45.59
N GLU A 334 23.21 -14.37 -45.63
CA GLU A 334 23.26 -15.41 -46.66
C GLU A 334 22.98 -14.84 -48.05
N GLN A 335 22.00 -13.94 -48.17
CA GLN A 335 21.73 -13.23 -49.41
C GLN A 335 22.93 -12.38 -49.84
N ARG A 336 23.53 -11.62 -48.91
CA ARG A 336 24.77 -10.86 -49.20
C ARG A 336 25.91 -11.75 -49.67
N LYS A 337 26.07 -12.96 -49.10
CA LYS A 337 27.10 -13.93 -49.54
C LYS A 337 26.81 -14.45 -50.95
N LYS A 338 25.55 -14.79 -51.26
CA LYS A 338 25.13 -15.23 -52.59
C LYS A 338 25.37 -14.13 -53.63
N ASP A 339 24.94 -12.90 -53.34
CA ASP A 339 25.12 -11.74 -54.21
C ASP A 339 26.62 -11.45 -54.45
N ALA A 340 27.46 -11.57 -53.41
CA ALA A 340 28.91 -11.38 -53.52
C ALA A 340 29.60 -12.49 -54.33
N GLU A 341 29.18 -13.75 -54.18
CA GLU A 341 29.72 -14.88 -54.96
C GLU A 341 29.33 -14.78 -56.44
N GLU A 342 28.09 -14.37 -56.73
CA GLU A 342 27.61 -14.15 -58.09
C GLU A 342 28.35 -12.99 -58.76
N ALA A 343 28.54 -11.86 -58.05
CA ALA A 343 29.35 -10.75 -58.53
C ALA A 343 30.81 -11.17 -58.81
N ALA A 344 31.42 -11.96 -57.92
CA ALA A 344 32.77 -12.47 -58.12
C ALA A 344 32.90 -13.44 -59.31
N LYS A 345 31.88 -14.28 -59.55
CA LYS A 345 31.81 -15.16 -60.73
C LYS A 345 31.69 -14.33 -62.02
N ALA A 346 30.80 -13.33 -62.03
CA ALA A 346 30.63 -12.43 -63.16
C ALA A 346 31.93 -11.68 -63.50
N ASP A 347 32.65 -11.19 -62.50
CA ASP A 347 33.94 -10.51 -62.70
C ASP A 347 35.04 -11.44 -63.22
N ARG A 348 35.12 -12.68 -62.70
CA ARG A 348 36.06 -13.69 -63.22
C ARG A 348 35.79 -14.03 -64.68
N GLU A 349 34.52 -14.13 -65.08
CA GLU A 349 34.15 -14.43 -66.46
C GLU A 349 34.46 -13.26 -67.39
N LYS A 350 34.16 -12.02 -66.98
CA LYS A 350 34.55 -10.80 -67.71
C LYS A 350 36.06 -10.70 -67.87
N SER A 351 36.83 -10.97 -66.82
CA SER A 351 38.31 -10.96 -66.87
C SER A 351 38.87 -12.02 -67.81
N LYS A 352 38.31 -13.24 -67.82
CA LYS A 352 38.70 -14.30 -68.79
C LYS A 352 38.43 -13.88 -70.23
N LYS A 353 37.22 -13.38 -70.52
CA LYS A 353 36.82 -12.89 -71.85
C LYS A 353 37.74 -11.75 -72.33
N ALA A 354 38.09 -10.81 -71.45
CA ALA A 354 39.01 -9.72 -71.76
C ALA A 354 40.44 -10.21 -72.08
N LYS A 355 40.97 -11.17 -71.30
CA LYS A 355 42.31 -11.75 -71.56
C LYS A 355 42.37 -12.52 -72.88
N GLU A 356 41.30 -13.24 -73.23
CA GLU A 356 41.24 -13.99 -74.48
C GLU A 356 41.17 -13.05 -75.70
N ALA A 357 40.34 -12.00 -75.62
CA ALA A 357 40.25 -10.96 -76.65
C ALA A 357 41.60 -10.27 -76.87
N ALA A 358 42.32 -9.91 -75.80
CA ALA A 358 43.64 -9.28 -75.88
C ALA A 358 44.70 -10.20 -76.55
N LYS A 359 44.69 -11.50 -76.24
CA LYS A 359 45.60 -12.49 -76.85
C LYS A 359 45.33 -12.64 -78.35
N ASN A 360 44.06 -12.65 -78.74
CA ASN A 360 43.65 -12.76 -80.15
C ASN A 360 44.01 -11.48 -80.95
N ALA A 361 43.83 -10.30 -80.35
CA ALA A 361 44.25 -9.03 -80.95
C ALA A 361 45.77 -8.95 -81.17
N SER A 362 46.57 -9.33 -80.16
CA SER A 362 48.04 -9.35 -80.28
C SER A 362 48.51 -10.30 -81.39
N LYS A 363 47.93 -11.51 -81.50
CA LYS A 363 48.26 -12.45 -82.60
C LYS A 363 47.96 -11.86 -83.98
N LYS A 364 46.82 -11.16 -84.14
CA LYS A 364 46.43 -10.51 -85.39
C LYS A 364 47.43 -9.41 -85.76
N ASN A 365 47.79 -8.56 -84.81
CA ASN A 365 48.72 -7.45 -85.03
C ASN A 365 50.12 -7.95 -85.40
N LYS A 366 50.63 -9.01 -84.74
CA LYS A 366 51.92 -9.63 -85.11
C LYS A 366 51.94 -10.16 -86.55
N ARG A 367 50.81 -10.71 -87.04
CA ARG A 367 50.69 -11.16 -88.43
C ARG A 367 50.73 -9.98 -89.41
N ILE A 368 50.06 -8.87 -89.09
CA ILE A 368 50.08 -7.65 -89.91
C ILE A 368 51.51 -7.12 -90.05
N LEU A 369 52.26 -7.05 -88.95
CA LEU A 369 53.66 -6.61 -88.97
C LEU A 369 54.51 -7.47 -89.90
N LYS A 370 54.52 -8.80 -89.72
CA LYS A 370 55.30 -9.71 -90.59
C LYS A 370 54.82 -9.71 -92.04
N GLY A 371 53.52 -9.54 -92.27
CA GLY A 371 52.95 -9.43 -93.61
C GLY A 371 53.41 -8.17 -94.34
N SER A 372 53.46 -7.03 -93.65
CA SER A 372 53.77 -5.73 -94.27
C SER A 372 55.08 -5.70 -95.06
N VAL A 373 56.14 -6.35 -94.55
CA VAL A 373 57.44 -6.41 -95.25
C VAL A 373 57.46 -7.41 -96.39
N LYS A 374 56.65 -8.47 -96.31
CA LYS A 374 56.47 -9.44 -97.39
C LYS A 374 55.69 -8.83 -98.55
N ASP A 375 54.64 -8.06 -98.25
CA ASP A 375 53.75 -7.45 -99.24
C ASP A 375 54.45 -6.37 -100.09
N VAL A 376 55.55 -5.81 -99.59
CA VAL A 376 56.44 -4.88 -100.32
C VAL A 376 57.74 -5.54 -100.80
N ASN A 377 57.70 -6.87 -100.98
CA ASN A 377 58.80 -7.68 -101.52
C ASN A 377 60.13 -7.51 -100.75
N TYR A 378 60.06 -7.36 -99.42
CA TYR A 378 61.23 -7.13 -98.55
C TYR A 378 62.10 -5.94 -98.99
N PHE A 379 61.50 -4.97 -99.69
CA PHE A 379 62.14 -3.79 -100.29
C PHE A 379 63.16 -4.12 -101.39
N ALA A 380 63.13 -5.32 -101.97
CA ALA A 380 63.97 -5.72 -103.10
C ALA A 380 63.37 -5.25 -104.44
N ALA A 381 64.22 -4.81 -105.37
CA ALA A 381 63.82 -4.36 -106.71
C ALA A 381 63.49 -5.53 -107.68
N GLY A 382 63.85 -6.77 -107.33
CA GLY A 382 63.64 -8.00 -108.10
C GLY A 382 63.32 -9.18 -107.18
N GLU A 383 63.67 -10.40 -107.56
CA GLU A 383 63.47 -11.57 -106.69
C GLU A 383 64.39 -11.46 -105.45
N PRO A 384 63.85 -11.40 -104.22
CA PRO A 384 64.63 -11.15 -103.02
C PRO A 384 65.51 -12.37 -102.69
N THR A 385 66.78 -12.12 -102.42
CA THR A 385 67.70 -13.18 -101.99
C THR A 385 67.39 -13.62 -100.57
N ALA A 386 67.75 -14.86 -100.21
CA ALA A 386 67.52 -15.39 -98.86
C ALA A 386 68.15 -14.50 -97.75
N ALA A 387 69.27 -13.84 -98.03
CA ALA A 387 69.93 -12.92 -97.10
C ALA A 387 69.16 -11.60 -96.88
N GLU A 388 68.50 -11.07 -97.92
CA GLU A 388 67.69 -9.85 -97.81
C GLU A 388 66.40 -10.10 -97.02
N ILE A 389 65.75 -11.25 -97.26
CA ILE A 389 64.57 -11.68 -96.51
C ILE A 389 64.93 -11.87 -95.02
N ASP A 390 66.04 -12.55 -94.75
CA ASP A 390 66.50 -12.84 -93.39
C ASP A 390 66.86 -11.55 -92.63
N GLY A 391 67.56 -10.60 -93.29
CA GLY A 391 67.91 -9.31 -92.69
C GLY A 391 66.68 -8.48 -92.32
N VAL A 392 65.70 -8.39 -93.22
CA VAL A 392 64.44 -7.65 -92.97
C VAL A 392 63.62 -8.31 -91.87
N LEU A 393 63.46 -9.63 -91.91
CA LEU A 393 62.68 -10.36 -90.90
C LEU A 393 63.35 -10.36 -89.52
N THR A 394 64.68 -10.39 -89.47
CA THR A 394 65.44 -10.27 -88.22
C THR A 394 65.18 -8.94 -87.54
N ASP A 395 65.22 -7.83 -88.29
CA ASP A 395 64.91 -6.50 -87.76
C ASP A 395 63.43 -6.39 -87.32
N VAL A 396 62.50 -6.93 -88.12
CA VAL A 396 61.07 -7.00 -87.76
C VAL A 396 60.87 -7.74 -86.45
N ASP A 397 61.50 -8.92 -86.29
CA ASP A 397 61.38 -9.72 -85.08
C ASP A 397 62.04 -9.05 -83.87
N LEU A 398 63.15 -8.34 -84.08
CA LEU A 398 63.81 -7.55 -83.04
C LEU A 398 62.92 -6.40 -82.56
N ILE A 399 62.32 -5.63 -83.46
CA ILE A 399 61.38 -4.55 -83.13
C ILE A 399 60.14 -5.12 -82.42
N MET A 400 59.58 -6.22 -82.94
CA MET A 400 58.43 -6.91 -82.34
C MET A 400 58.70 -7.44 -80.92
N ALA A 401 59.96 -7.75 -80.59
CA ALA A 401 60.34 -8.17 -79.24
C ALA A 401 60.46 -7.01 -78.24
N LYS A 402 60.51 -5.76 -78.71
CA LYS A 402 60.73 -4.55 -77.89
C LYS A 402 59.48 -3.69 -77.71
N ILE A 403 58.42 -3.96 -78.45
CA ILE A 403 57.14 -3.24 -78.36
C ILE A 403 56.13 -3.97 -77.47
N ASP A 404 55.37 -3.23 -76.68
CA ASP A 404 54.23 -3.75 -75.91
C ASP A 404 52.97 -3.95 -76.78
N VAL A 405 51.85 -4.37 -76.19
CA VAL A 405 50.62 -4.71 -76.94
C VAL A 405 49.98 -3.49 -77.59
N ASP A 406 50.07 -2.32 -76.96
CA ASP A 406 49.49 -1.08 -77.47
C ASP A 406 50.39 -0.49 -78.56
N GLU A 407 51.71 -0.50 -78.35
CA GLU A 407 52.72 -0.16 -79.35
C GLU A 407 52.62 -1.07 -80.59
N LEU A 408 52.40 -2.38 -80.38
CA LEU A 408 52.15 -3.37 -81.44
C LEU A 408 50.86 -3.08 -82.23
N ALA A 409 49.78 -2.67 -81.56
CA ALA A 409 48.53 -2.30 -82.23
C ALA A 409 48.68 -1.00 -83.04
N ALA A 410 49.35 0.00 -82.48
CA ALA A 410 49.62 1.26 -83.15
C ALA A 410 50.50 1.07 -84.39
N LEU A 411 51.56 0.26 -84.31
CA LEU A 411 52.40 -0.07 -85.47
C LEU A 411 51.62 -0.87 -86.51
N ALA A 412 50.79 -1.84 -86.10
CA ALA A 412 49.96 -2.61 -87.02
C ALA A 412 48.97 -1.72 -87.78
N GLN A 413 48.36 -0.72 -87.11
CA GLN A 413 47.51 0.26 -87.79
C GLN A 413 48.31 1.10 -88.80
N LYS A 414 49.47 1.64 -88.41
CA LYS A 414 50.34 2.41 -89.31
C LYS A 414 50.73 1.59 -90.55
N LEU A 415 51.09 0.32 -90.38
CA LEU A 415 51.45 -0.58 -91.47
C LEU A 415 50.24 -0.99 -92.33
N THR A 416 49.06 -1.13 -91.73
CA THR A 416 47.81 -1.37 -92.48
C THR A 416 47.48 -0.17 -93.37
N ILE A 417 47.67 1.06 -92.87
CA ILE A 417 47.47 2.29 -93.64
C ILE A 417 48.51 2.42 -94.76
N ALA A 418 49.76 2.04 -94.51
CA ALA A 418 50.83 2.06 -95.50
C ALA A 418 50.61 1.04 -96.65
N GLY A 419 49.91 -0.06 -96.39
CA GLY A 419 49.52 -1.03 -97.42
C GLY A 419 50.71 -1.60 -98.18
N THR A 420 50.70 -1.48 -99.51
CA THR A 420 51.76 -1.96 -100.42
C THR A 420 52.73 -0.85 -100.86
N ASP A 421 52.67 0.34 -100.25
CA ASP A 421 53.63 1.40 -100.51
C ASP A 421 54.94 1.10 -99.76
N GLY A 422 55.94 0.61 -100.50
CA GLY A 422 57.25 0.27 -99.94
C GLY A 422 57.94 1.42 -99.21
N ALA A 423 57.74 2.67 -99.63
CA ALA A 423 58.34 3.83 -98.95
C ALA A 423 57.61 4.13 -97.63
N ALA A 424 56.27 4.07 -97.63
CA ALA A 424 55.47 4.28 -96.43
C ALA A 424 55.67 3.14 -95.40
N VAL A 425 55.75 1.89 -95.85
CA VAL A 425 56.03 0.73 -94.99
C VAL A 425 57.43 0.84 -94.37
N LYS A 426 58.45 1.20 -95.16
CA LYS A 426 59.81 1.41 -94.64
C LYS A 426 59.86 2.56 -93.65
N THR A 427 59.15 3.66 -93.93
CA THR A 427 59.05 4.81 -93.02
C THR A 427 58.38 4.44 -91.70
N ALA A 428 57.35 3.61 -91.72
CA ALA A 428 56.68 3.14 -90.50
C ALA A 428 57.61 2.26 -89.63
N TRP A 429 58.37 1.36 -90.24
CA TRP A 429 59.35 0.52 -89.56
C TRP A 429 60.56 1.31 -89.02
N SER A 430 61.16 2.18 -89.84
CA SER A 430 62.27 3.04 -89.41
C SER A 430 61.84 4.07 -88.37
N GLY A 431 60.64 4.62 -88.48
CA GLY A 431 60.06 5.51 -87.47
C GLY A 431 59.88 4.82 -86.12
N GLU A 432 59.45 3.55 -86.12
CA GLU A 432 59.34 2.77 -84.90
C GLU A 432 60.71 2.35 -84.34
N ALA A 433 61.64 1.93 -85.21
CA ALA A 433 63.01 1.62 -84.80
C ALA A 433 63.67 2.83 -84.13
N LYS A 434 63.53 4.02 -84.71
CA LYS A 434 64.02 5.27 -84.14
C LYS A 434 63.36 5.57 -82.79
N ARG A 435 62.04 5.44 -82.68
CA ARG A 435 61.33 5.64 -81.39
C ARG A 435 61.84 4.70 -80.31
N LEU A 436 62.10 3.44 -80.65
CA LEU A 436 62.66 2.45 -79.72
C LEU A 436 64.09 2.77 -79.31
N VAL A 437 64.90 3.32 -80.21
CA VAL A 437 66.24 3.83 -79.90
C VAL A 437 66.16 5.04 -78.96
N ASP A 438 65.29 6.01 -79.26
CA ASP A 438 65.07 7.20 -78.43
C ASP A 438 64.53 6.84 -77.03
N ALA A 439 63.72 5.78 -76.94
CA ALA A 439 63.21 5.22 -75.68
C ALA A 439 64.22 4.30 -74.95
N GLY A 440 65.42 4.09 -75.49
CA GLY A 440 66.46 3.23 -74.92
C GLY A 440 66.14 1.72 -74.94
N LYS A 441 65.13 1.29 -75.71
CA LYS A 441 64.71 -0.10 -75.86
C LYS A 441 65.49 -0.85 -76.97
N LEU A 442 66.11 -0.12 -77.89
CA LEU A 442 67.04 -0.61 -78.93
C LEU A 442 68.32 0.26 -78.94
N LYS A 443 69.44 -0.31 -79.37
CA LYS A 443 70.68 0.46 -79.61
C LYS A 443 70.71 1.00 -81.04
N ALA A 444 71.35 2.14 -81.24
CA ALA A 444 71.58 2.67 -82.58
C ALA A 444 72.37 1.67 -83.44
N GLY A 445 71.86 1.34 -84.63
CA GLY A 445 72.47 0.36 -85.54
C GLY A 445 72.17 -1.12 -85.24
N GLU A 446 71.30 -1.40 -84.25
CA GLU A 446 70.90 -2.78 -83.90
C GLU A 446 69.89 -3.36 -84.91
N THR A 447 69.09 -2.52 -85.57
CA THR A 447 68.32 -2.85 -86.78
C THR A 447 69.13 -2.47 -88.01
N LYS A 448 69.50 -3.38 -88.90
CA LYS A 448 70.38 -3.08 -90.04
C LYS A 448 69.65 -2.50 -91.27
N VAL A 449 68.40 -2.89 -91.46
CA VAL A 449 67.55 -2.50 -92.59
C VAL A 449 66.70 -1.26 -92.26
N PHE A 450 66.31 -1.10 -90.99
CA PHE A 450 65.48 0.01 -90.53
C PHE A 450 66.21 1.09 -89.72
N ALA A 451 67.54 1.00 -89.56
CA ALA A 451 68.38 2.02 -88.89
C ALA A 451 68.38 3.38 -89.57
#